data_AF-A0A7W0NAJ5-F1
#
_entry.id   AF-A0A7W0NAJ5-F1
#
_cell.length_a   1.000
_cell.length_b   1.000
_cell.length_c   1.000
_cell.angle_alpha   90.00
_cell.angle_beta   90.00
_cell.angle_gamma   90.00
#
_symmetry.space_group_name_H-M   'P 1'
#
loop_
_entity.id
_entity.type
_entity.pdbx_description
1 polymer ?
#
loop_
_entity_poly.entity_id
_entity_poly.type
_entity_poly.pdbx_seq_one_letter_code
_entity_poly.pdbx_strand_id
1 'polypeptide(L)'
;MPSTIEVQEQQPSKDRVAARTPMRCPVCDGALSNVLVRDLGGITADLIWELHAGQCPGHGWFQTEVISRPPREIFAVDRPFGVVRRLVIDGREQFSFPTVWNDLSPEARRQPVDPFDPSFWRVRSGNNSG
;
A
#
# COMPACT_ATOMS: atom_id res chain seq x y z
N MET A 1 4.79 24.77 -46.95
CA MET A 1 3.94 24.09 -45.96
C MET A 1 4.77 23.91 -44.70
N PRO A 2 4.42 24.51 -43.55
CA PRO A 2 5.16 24.26 -42.32
C PRO A 2 4.62 23.00 -41.63
N SER A 3 5.53 22.09 -41.29
CA SER A 3 5.25 20.92 -40.47
C SER A 3 4.95 21.35 -39.04
N THR A 4 3.76 20.98 -38.54
CA THR A 4 3.39 21.11 -37.14
C THR A 4 4.25 20.16 -36.30
N ILE A 5 5.08 20.73 -35.41
CA ILE A 5 5.74 19.98 -34.35
C ILE A 5 4.68 19.78 -33.25
N GLU A 6 4.16 18.56 -33.13
CA GLU A 6 3.33 18.18 -31.98
C GLU A 6 4.23 18.13 -30.74
N VAL A 7 4.05 19.11 -29.85
CA VAL A 7 4.61 19.06 -28.50
C VAL A 7 3.82 18.01 -27.74
N GLN A 8 4.40 16.82 -27.55
CA GLN A 8 3.86 15.83 -26.64
C GLN A 8 3.90 16.40 -25.23
N GLU A 9 2.75 16.83 -24.71
CA GLU A 9 2.57 17.16 -23.30
C GLU A 9 3.04 15.97 -22.47
N GLN A 10 4.13 16.15 -21.73
CA GLN A 10 4.62 15.15 -20.78
C GLN A 10 3.55 14.99 -19.70
N GLN A 11 2.78 13.91 -19.78
CA GLN A 11 1.86 13.53 -18.71
C GLN A 11 2.63 13.49 -17.39
N PRO A 12 2.14 14.16 -16.32
CA PRO A 12 2.79 14.09 -15.01
C PRO A 12 2.91 12.63 -14.58
N SER A 13 4.06 12.27 -14.01
CA SER A 13 4.31 10.90 -13.57
C SER A 13 3.23 10.47 -12.57
N LYS A 14 2.54 9.37 -12.86
CA LYS A 14 1.55 8.76 -11.94
C LYS A 14 2.15 8.27 -10.62
N ASP A 15 3.48 8.24 -10.54
CA ASP A 15 4.23 7.75 -9.40
C ASP A 15 4.71 8.93 -8.53
N ARG A 16 4.26 8.94 -7.28
CA ARG A 16 4.74 9.83 -6.22
C ARG A 16 5.83 9.12 -5.43
N VAL A 17 7.07 9.54 -5.65
CA VAL A 17 8.25 9.04 -4.94
C VAL A 17 8.36 9.74 -3.57
N ALA A 18 8.71 9.00 -2.52
CA ALA A 18 8.84 9.49 -1.15
C ALA A 18 7.54 10.05 -0.54
N ALA A 19 6.39 9.49 -0.93
CA ALA A 19 5.12 9.80 -0.30
C ALA A 19 5.16 9.50 1.22
N ARG A 20 4.59 10.40 2.03
CA ARG A 20 4.50 10.21 3.49
C ARG A 20 3.21 9.49 3.83
N THR A 21 3.31 8.18 3.94
CA THR A 21 2.28 7.29 4.46
C THR A 21 2.90 6.48 5.61
N PRO A 22 2.16 6.15 6.67
CA PRO A 22 2.65 5.46 7.87
C PRO A 22 2.98 3.97 7.62
N MET A 23 3.65 3.68 6.51
CA MET A 23 3.97 2.32 6.09
C MET A 23 5.02 1.68 7.00
N ARG A 24 4.62 0.57 7.62
CA ARG A 24 5.47 -0.26 8.47
C ARG A 24 5.56 -1.67 7.92
N CYS A 25 6.69 -2.30 8.14
CA CYS A 25 6.91 -3.69 7.76
C CYS A 25 5.93 -4.57 8.55
N PRO A 26 5.11 -5.38 7.89
CA PRO A 26 4.13 -6.19 8.58
C PRO A 26 4.74 -7.37 9.38
N VAL A 27 6.06 -7.58 9.25
CA VAL A 27 6.80 -8.65 9.93
C VAL A 27 7.54 -8.14 11.17
N CYS A 28 8.22 -7.00 11.08
CA CYS A 28 9.04 -6.47 12.19
C CYS A 28 8.64 -5.07 12.67
N ASP A 29 7.55 -4.50 12.17
CA ASP A 29 7.03 -3.16 12.50
C ASP A 29 7.97 -1.97 12.21
N GLY A 30 9.15 -2.24 11.63
CA GLY A 30 10.10 -1.22 11.19
C GLY A 30 9.52 -0.34 10.09
N ALA A 31 9.88 0.95 10.06
CA ALA A 31 9.45 1.86 9.01
C ALA A 31 9.92 1.37 7.63
N LEU A 32 9.03 1.42 6.64
CA LEU A 32 9.39 1.08 5.27
C LEU A 32 10.16 2.23 4.61
N SER A 33 11.19 1.85 3.86
CA SER A 33 12.02 2.75 3.05
C SER A 33 11.59 2.68 1.57
N ASN A 34 12.17 3.51 0.70
CA ASN A 34 11.91 3.51 -0.74
C ASN A 34 10.41 3.53 -1.09
N VAL A 35 9.67 4.39 -0.38
CA VAL A 35 8.22 4.50 -0.50
C VAL A 35 7.83 5.06 -1.86
N LEU A 36 6.94 4.33 -2.56
CA LEU A 36 6.38 4.68 -3.86
C LEU A 36 4.86 4.58 -3.78
N VAL A 37 4.17 5.62 -4.25
CA VAL A 37 2.71 5.61 -4.40
C VAL A 37 2.39 5.80 -5.87
N ARG A 38 1.52 4.94 -6.42
CA ARG A 38 1.07 5.01 -7.82
C ARG A 38 -0.41 5.23 -7.88
N ASP A 39 -0.82 6.26 -8.62
CA ASP A 39 -2.22 6.49 -8.94
C ASP A 39 -2.64 5.52 -10.05
N LEU A 40 -3.55 4.60 -9.72
CA LEU A 40 -4.12 3.63 -10.66
C LEU A 40 -5.26 4.24 -11.49
N GLY A 41 -5.86 5.32 -11.01
CA GLY A 41 -6.87 6.11 -11.72
C GLY A 41 -7.95 6.66 -10.79
N GLY A 42 -8.79 7.53 -11.34
CA GLY A 42 -10.03 7.94 -10.67
C GLY A 42 -11.07 6.82 -10.76
N ILE A 43 -11.74 6.53 -9.65
CA ILE A 43 -12.87 5.59 -9.61
C ILE A 43 -14.17 6.34 -9.89
N THR A 44 -14.56 7.23 -8.98
CA THR A 44 -15.75 8.10 -9.04
C THR A 44 -15.61 9.26 -8.04
N ALA A 45 -16.28 10.39 -8.28
CA ALA A 45 -16.42 11.49 -7.30
C ALA A 45 -15.10 11.90 -6.61
N ASP A 46 -14.07 12.19 -7.41
CA ASP A 46 -12.72 12.58 -6.97
C ASP A 46 -11.97 11.55 -6.10
N LEU A 47 -12.46 10.32 -6.01
CA LEU A 47 -11.75 9.22 -5.35
C LEU A 47 -10.66 8.68 -6.25
N ILE A 48 -9.42 8.77 -5.77
CA ILE A 48 -8.23 8.19 -6.41
C ILE A 48 -8.03 6.79 -5.85
N TRP A 49 -7.82 5.83 -6.76
CA TRP A 49 -7.28 4.52 -6.41
C TRP A 49 -5.76 4.60 -6.44
N GLU A 50 -5.13 4.37 -5.30
CA GLU A 50 -3.68 4.40 -5.15
C GLU A 50 -3.14 3.00 -4.80
N LEU A 51 -1.94 2.70 -5.27
CA LEU A 51 -1.15 1.54 -4.87
C LEU A 51 0.10 2.04 -4.14
N HIS A 52 0.27 1.66 -2.89
CA HIS A 52 1.35 2.10 -2.01
C HIS A 52 2.34 0.97 -1.84
N ALA A 53 3.63 1.20 -2.08
CA ALA A 53 4.69 0.19 -1.95
C ALA A 53 5.87 0.72 -1.13
N GLY A 54 6.45 -0.13 -0.28
CA GLY A 54 7.61 0.22 0.53
C GLY A 54 8.50 -0.99 0.82
N GLN A 55 9.77 -0.73 1.08
CA GLN A 55 10.81 -1.76 1.24
C GLN A 55 11.29 -1.86 2.69
N CYS A 56 11.27 -3.08 3.22
CA CYS A 56 11.96 -3.46 4.43
C CYS A 56 13.30 -4.10 4.07
N PRO A 57 14.44 -3.67 4.66
CA PRO A 57 15.74 -4.30 4.42
C PRO A 57 15.78 -5.79 4.77
N GLY A 58 15.07 -6.20 5.83
CA GLY A 58 15.06 -7.60 6.29
C GLY A 58 14.05 -8.50 5.57
N HIS A 59 12.95 -7.92 5.07
CA HIS A 59 11.81 -8.71 4.59
C HIS A 59 11.40 -8.42 3.15
N GLY A 60 12.05 -7.47 2.46
CA GLY A 60 11.78 -7.14 1.06
C GLY A 60 10.64 -6.14 0.86
N TRP A 61 10.03 -6.16 -0.33
CA TRP A 61 8.98 -5.23 -0.72
C TRP A 61 7.60 -5.67 -0.23
N PHE A 62 6.81 -4.67 0.15
CA PHE A 62 5.41 -4.81 0.51
C PHE A 62 4.59 -3.75 -0.21
N GLN A 63 3.32 -4.06 -0.51
CA GLN A 63 2.40 -3.08 -1.06
C GLN A 63 0.97 -3.27 -0.57
N THR A 64 0.15 -2.23 -0.69
CA THR A 64 -1.27 -2.26 -0.38
C THR A 64 -2.04 -1.28 -1.28
N GLU A 65 -3.33 -1.56 -1.47
CA GLU A 65 -4.25 -0.74 -2.24
C GLU A 65 -5.07 0.17 -1.32
N VAL A 66 -5.30 1.40 -1.77
CA VAL A 66 -6.08 2.39 -1.05
C VAL A 66 -7.12 2.99 -2.00
N ILE A 67 -8.40 2.81 -1.67
CA ILE A 67 -9.54 3.45 -2.36
C ILE A 67 -10.51 3.93 -1.29
N SER A 68 -10.48 5.23 -0.98
CA SER A 68 -11.38 5.93 -0.03
C SER A 68 -11.55 5.32 1.37
N ARG A 69 -10.74 4.30 1.70
CA ARG A 69 -10.76 3.52 2.94
C ARG A 69 -9.34 3.09 3.30
N PRO A 70 -9.06 2.83 4.59
CA PRO A 70 -7.78 2.30 5.00
C PRO A 70 -7.44 0.97 4.31
N PRO A 71 -6.15 0.65 4.17
CA PRO A 71 -5.72 -0.62 3.59
C PRO A 71 -6.25 -1.79 4.42
N ARG A 72 -6.76 -2.80 3.73
CA ARG A 72 -7.26 -4.04 4.37
C ARG A 72 -6.17 -5.07 4.55
N GLU A 73 -5.34 -5.20 3.53
CA GLU A 73 -4.30 -6.21 3.47
C GLU A 73 -3.03 -5.62 2.88
N ILE A 74 -1.90 -6.01 3.44
CA ILE A 74 -0.58 -5.72 2.90
C ILE A 74 -0.05 -7.00 2.28
N PHE A 75 0.50 -6.92 1.07
CA PHE A 75 1.03 -8.06 0.34
C PHE A 75 2.53 -7.97 0.20
N ALA A 76 3.23 -9.10 0.36
CA ALA A 76 4.64 -9.20 -0.01
C ALA A 76 4.75 -9.30 -1.53
N VAL A 77 5.61 -8.49 -2.14
CA VAL A 77 5.81 -8.45 -3.60
C VAL A 77 7.28 -8.58 -3.98
N ASP A 78 7.55 -8.99 -5.21
CA ASP A 78 8.90 -9.13 -5.77
C ASP A 78 9.59 -7.78 -5.99
N ARG A 79 8.81 -6.78 -6.42
CA ARG A 79 9.22 -5.40 -6.65
C ARG A 79 8.02 -4.47 -6.46
N PRO A 80 8.22 -3.13 -6.39
CA PRO A 80 7.11 -2.19 -6.35
C PRO A 80 6.14 -2.43 -7.51
N PHE A 81 4.85 -2.51 -7.20
CA PHE A 81 3.78 -2.69 -8.18
C PHE A 81 3.97 -3.97 -9.02
N GLY A 82 4.65 -4.96 -8.44
CA GLY A 82 4.91 -6.25 -9.04
C GLY A 82 3.85 -7.28 -8.66
N VAL A 83 4.24 -8.54 -8.72
CA VAL A 83 3.36 -9.66 -8.37
C VAL A 83 3.55 -10.05 -6.92
N VAL A 84 2.47 -10.55 -6.29
CA VAL A 84 2.55 -11.14 -4.96
C VAL A 84 3.55 -12.28 -4.99
N ARG A 85 4.44 -12.28 -4.00
CA ARG A 85 5.43 -13.35 -3.83
C ARG A 85 5.15 -14.14 -2.56
N ARG A 86 5.66 -15.37 -2.55
CA ARG A 86 5.68 -16.19 -1.36
C ARG A 86 6.61 -15.58 -0.30
N LEU A 87 6.13 -15.52 0.94
CA LEU A 87 6.93 -15.19 2.11
C LEU A 87 6.71 -16.27 3.17
N VAL A 88 7.80 -16.84 3.68
CA VAL A 88 7.76 -17.88 4.73
C VAL A 88 8.24 -17.26 6.03
N ILE A 89 7.39 -17.30 7.06
CA ILE A 89 7.69 -16.80 8.41
C ILE A 89 7.49 -17.95 9.37
N ASP A 90 8.52 -18.28 10.15
CA ASP A 90 8.48 -19.38 11.13
C ASP A 90 7.96 -20.71 10.53
N GLY A 91 8.41 -21.00 9.30
CA GLY A 91 8.04 -22.21 8.56
C GLY A 91 6.63 -22.22 7.95
N ARG A 92 5.87 -21.12 8.07
CA ARG A 92 4.51 -20.99 7.53
C ARG A 92 4.48 -20.02 6.36
N GLU A 93 3.73 -20.37 5.32
CA GLU A 93 3.52 -19.49 4.17
C GLU A 93 2.52 -18.39 4.54
N GLN A 94 2.92 -17.14 4.30
CA GLN A 94 2.10 -15.94 4.47
C GLN A 94 1.85 -15.30 3.11
N PHE A 95 0.58 -15.14 2.76
CA PHE A 95 0.14 -14.58 1.47
C PHE A 95 -0.25 -13.11 1.58
N SER A 96 -0.85 -12.70 2.68
CA SER A 96 -1.22 -11.32 2.97
C SER A 96 -1.24 -11.05 4.47
N PHE A 97 -1.13 -9.78 4.84
CA PHE A 97 -1.12 -9.35 6.24
C PHE A 97 -2.35 -8.47 6.49
N PRO A 98 -3.36 -8.97 7.24
CA PRO A 98 -4.53 -8.17 7.54
C PRO A 98 -4.18 -7.02 8.48
N THR A 99 -4.74 -5.86 8.22
CA THR A 99 -4.59 -4.69 9.10
C THR A 99 -5.64 -4.72 10.22
N VAL A 100 -5.49 -3.86 11.23
CA VAL A 100 -6.49 -3.70 12.31
C VAL A 100 -7.86 -3.26 11.78
N TRP A 101 -7.94 -2.66 10.59
CA TRP A 101 -9.21 -2.33 9.94
C TRP A 101 -10.07 -3.58 9.69
N ASN A 102 -9.43 -4.75 9.48
CA ASN A 102 -10.11 -6.02 9.22
C ASN A 102 -10.84 -6.58 10.44
N ASP A 103 -10.63 -6.02 11.63
CA ASP A 103 -11.28 -6.47 12.87
C ASP A 103 -12.45 -5.55 13.30
N LEU A 104 -12.61 -4.39 12.66
CA LEU A 104 -13.73 -3.49 12.97
C LEU A 104 -15.08 -4.12 12.63
N SER A 105 -16.12 -3.80 13.40
CA SER A 105 -17.49 -4.19 13.08
C SER A 105 -17.95 -3.59 11.74
N PRO A 106 -18.93 -4.21 11.05
CA PRO A 106 -19.50 -3.65 9.82
C PRO A 106 -20.00 -2.20 9.99
N GLU A 107 -20.59 -1.88 11.15
CA GLU A 107 -21.09 -0.54 11.48
C GLU A 107 -19.95 0.47 11.61
N ALA A 108 -18.85 0.09 12.27
CA ALA A 108 -17.67 0.93 12.41
C ALA A 108 -16.98 1.19 11.06
N ARG A 109 -16.92 0.19 10.18
CA ARG A 109 -16.33 0.34 8.83
C ARG A 109 -17.12 1.26 7.88
N ARG A 110 -18.38 1.56 8.21
CA ARG A 110 -19.22 2.49 7.44
C ARG A 110 -18.97 3.95 7.83
N GLN A 111 -18.31 4.21 8.95
CA GLN A 111 -18.02 5.58 9.38
C GLN A 111 -16.94 6.21 8.50
N PRO A 112 -17.03 7.52 8.19
CA PRO A 112 -15.93 8.24 7.56
C PRO A 112 -14.68 8.19 8.44
N VAL A 113 -13.55 7.87 7.84
CA VAL A 113 -12.24 7.83 8.50
C VAL A 113 -11.19 8.41 7.54
N ASP A 114 -10.05 8.84 8.07
CA ASP A 114 -8.87 9.12 7.26
C ASP A 114 -8.23 7.78 6.82
N PRO A 115 -8.17 7.45 5.51
CA PRO A 115 -7.50 6.26 5.01
C PRO A 115 -6.03 6.16 5.37
N PHE A 116 -5.38 7.29 5.70
CA PHE A 116 -3.96 7.38 6.00
C PHE A 116 -3.67 7.50 7.49
N ASP A 117 -4.68 7.34 8.36
CA ASP A 117 -4.47 7.29 9.80
C ASP A 117 -3.51 6.11 10.15
N PRO A 118 -2.35 6.38 10.79
CA PRO A 118 -1.37 5.35 11.13
C PRO A 118 -1.91 4.20 11.96
N SER A 119 -2.98 4.40 12.72
CA SER A 119 -3.60 3.34 13.51
C SER A 119 -4.18 2.24 12.63
N PHE A 120 -4.84 2.58 11.51
CA PHE A 120 -5.46 1.61 10.61
C PHE A 120 -4.48 0.88 9.70
N TRP A 121 -3.23 1.36 9.59
CA TRP A 121 -2.16 0.73 8.82
C TRP A 121 -1.42 -0.35 9.61
N ARG A 122 -1.65 -0.45 10.92
CA ARG A 122 -1.02 -1.48 11.74
C ARG A 122 -1.52 -2.85 11.32
N VAL A 123 -0.60 -3.79 11.19
CA VAL A 123 -0.93 -5.22 11.05
C VAL A 123 -1.33 -5.76 12.41
N ARG A 124 -2.26 -6.71 12.40
CA ARG A 124 -2.59 -7.44 13.62
C ARG A 124 -1.30 -8.07 14.19
N SER A 125 -0.92 -7.68 15.40
CA SER A 125 0.08 -8.40 16.19
C SER A 125 -0.50 -9.77 16.55
N GLY A 126 -0.38 -10.74 15.64
CA GLY A 126 -0.51 -12.14 15.99
C GLY A 126 0.75 -12.52 16.76
N ASN A 127 0.62 -12.67 18.08
CA ASN A 127 1.65 -13.18 18.98
C ASN A 127 2.47 -14.31 18.35
N ASN A 128 3.77 -14.08 18.11
CA ASN A 128 4.79 -15.11 18.21
C ASN A 128 5.64 -14.82 19.46
N SER A 129 4.98 -14.85 20.60
CA SER A 129 5.58 -14.90 21.93
C SER A 129 4.82 -15.97 22.70
N GLY A 130 5.40 -17.17 22.78
CA GLY A 130 4.83 -18.34 23.43
C GLY A 130 5.14 -19.62 22.67
#